data_AF-A0A7S2XAM4-F1
#
_entry.id   AF-A0A7S2XAM4-F1
#
_cell.length_a   1.000
_cell.length_b   1.000
_cell.length_c   1.000
_cell.angle_alpha   90.00
_cell.angle_beta   90.00
_cell.angle_gamma   90.00
#
_symmetry.space_group_name_H-M   'P 1'
#
loop_
_entity.id
_entity.type
_entity.pdbx_description
1 polymer ?
#
loop_
_entity_poly.entity_id
_entity_poly.type
_entity_poly.pdbx_seq_one_letter_code
_entity_poly.pdbx_strand_id
1 'polypeptide(L)'
;WKFKFSEKVVIHNVRRVPTLEFRFGNVDGGFNELLNVSVSAYVGRFEEDLDGYKFRYTHMIQLVSDMKHSLTNVWTLQHRIDMESPFFDKTVEDITAARSVLAVSVTGVDPVTEETLVRTHNFYSTDIMYGYKFVDQVSFEPTEHRTDIRGILKVDYAHLSAVEPAPVYYPDRVSKAADLPTEKTASSDNKSSIANNPPMSPGEKEPLSSEGNKTYNTFEQQ
;
A
#
# COMPACT_ATOMS: atom_id res chain seq x y z
N TRP A 1 -24.14 -7.50 18.39
CA TRP A 1 -22.86 -7.06 17.82
C TRP A 1 -23.06 -6.24 16.58
N LYS A 2 -22.75 -4.95 16.66
CA LYS A 2 -22.68 -4.07 15.51
C LYS A 2 -21.22 -3.64 15.28
N PHE A 3 -20.53 -4.37 14.43
CA PHE A 3 -19.16 -4.06 14.03
C PHE A 3 -19.14 -3.26 12.73
N LYS A 4 -18.18 -2.36 12.58
CA LYS A 4 -18.02 -1.53 11.39
C LYS A 4 -16.56 -1.43 10.97
N PHE A 5 -16.29 -1.69 9.69
CA PHE A 5 -15.02 -1.33 9.05
C PHE A 5 -15.14 0.09 8.46
N SER A 6 -14.01 0.81 8.38
CA SER A 6 -13.95 1.94 7.45
C SER A 6 -14.24 1.45 6.03
N GLU A 7 -14.75 2.33 5.18
CA GLU A 7 -14.94 2.07 3.75
C GLU A 7 -13.65 2.37 2.95
N LYS A 8 -12.71 3.06 3.60
CA LYS A 8 -11.44 3.50 3.01
C LYS A 8 -10.26 2.88 3.74
N VAL A 9 -9.19 2.73 2.99
CA VAL A 9 -7.82 2.52 3.46
C VAL A 9 -7.06 3.77 3.12
N VAL A 10 -6.23 4.28 4.03
CA VAL A 10 -5.46 5.50 3.79
C VAL A 10 -3.97 5.22 3.83
N ILE A 11 -3.20 5.94 3.02
CA ILE A 11 -1.74 5.88 3.05
C ILE A 11 -1.21 7.30 3.29
N HIS A 12 -0.48 7.48 4.40
CA HIS A 12 0.22 8.72 4.78
C HIS A 12 1.41 8.42 5.69
N ASN A 13 2.19 9.44 6.04
CA ASN A 13 3.29 9.27 6.97
C ASN A 13 2.82 9.32 8.43
N VAL A 14 2.87 8.16 9.09
CA VAL A 14 2.73 8.07 10.55
C VAL A 14 4.13 8.10 11.16
N ARG A 15 4.42 9.10 12.01
CA ARG A 15 5.74 9.28 12.63
C ARG A 15 6.89 9.24 11.60
N ARG A 16 6.68 9.89 10.45
CA ARG A 16 7.59 9.97 9.29
C ARG A 16 7.76 8.67 8.48
N VAL A 17 7.04 7.61 8.80
CA VAL A 17 7.07 6.34 8.04
C VAL A 17 5.81 6.23 7.19
N PRO A 18 5.91 6.04 5.86
CA PRO A 18 4.76 5.71 5.03
C PRO A 18 4.01 4.50 5.60
N THR A 19 2.73 4.67 5.88
CA THR A 19 1.93 3.71 6.64
C THR A 19 0.56 3.60 6.00
N LEU A 20 0.13 2.37 5.79
CA LEU A 20 -1.23 2.03 5.40
C LEU A 20 -2.10 1.90 6.66
N GLU A 21 -3.26 2.54 6.69
CA GLU A 21 -4.21 2.45 7.80
C GLU A 21 -5.62 2.06 7.35
N PHE A 22 -6.30 1.26 8.16
CA PHE A 22 -7.74 1.01 8.06
C PHE A 22 -8.34 0.91 9.46
N ARG A 23 -9.66 1.05 9.59
CA ARG A 23 -10.33 1.07 10.89
C ARG A 23 -11.31 -0.07 11.03
N PHE A 24 -11.37 -0.61 12.24
CA PHE A 24 -12.41 -1.53 12.68
C PHE A 24 -12.94 -1.06 14.03
N GLY A 25 -14.24 -1.07 14.23
CA GLY A 25 -14.81 -0.64 15.50
C GLY A 25 -16.07 -1.39 15.92
N ASN A 26 -16.33 -1.31 17.22
CA ASN A 26 -17.46 -1.92 17.89
C ASN A 26 -18.48 -0.83 18.28
N VAL A 27 -19.54 -0.68 17.50
CA VAL A 27 -20.56 0.37 17.69
C VAL A 27 -21.29 0.20 19.03
N ASP A 28 -21.47 -1.03 19.49
CA ASP A 28 -22.13 -1.35 20.76
C ASP A 28 -21.13 -1.50 21.92
N GLY A 29 -19.85 -1.16 21.71
CA GLY A 29 -18.76 -1.54 22.59
C GLY A 29 -18.73 -0.89 23.98
N GLY A 30 -19.55 0.15 24.21
CA GLY A 30 -19.79 0.69 25.55
C GLY A 30 -20.62 -0.24 26.44
N PHE A 31 -21.44 -1.11 25.84
CA PHE A 31 -22.29 -2.07 26.56
C PHE A 31 -21.84 -3.51 26.36
N ASN A 32 -21.18 -3.80 25.24
CA ASN A 32 -20.75 -5.15 24.89
C ASN A 32 -19.34 -5.13 24.29
N GLU A 33 -18.33 -5.32 25.13
CA GLU A 33 -16.93 -5.33 24.72
C GLU A 33 -16.54 -6.64 24.05
N LEU A 34 -15.74 -6.58 22.97
CA LEU A 34 -15.19 -7.78 22.35
C LEU A 34 -13.84 -8.11 22.99
N LEU A 35 -13.68 -9.31 23.56
CA LEU A 35 -12.45 -9.74 24.23
C LEU A 35 -11.52 -10.51 23.30
N ASN A 36 -10.23 -10.59 23.66
CA ASN A 36 -9.20 -11.39 22.98
C ASN A 36 -9.21 -11.19 21.45
N VAL A 37 -9.23 -9.91 21.04
CA VAL A 37 -9.37 -9.53 19.65
C VAL A 37 -8.06 -9.79 18.91
N SER A 38 -8.14 -10.46 17.77
CA SER A 38 -7.02 -10.70 16.86
C SER A 38 -7.40 -10.31 15.44
N VAL A 39 -6.45 -9.76 14.69
CA VAL A 39 -6.65 -9.31 13.30
C VAL A 39 -5.57 -9.87 12.41
N SER A 40 -5.98 -10.48 11.30
CA SER A 40 -5.07 -10.86 10.21
C SER A 40 -5.41 -10.09 8.94
N ALA A 41 -4.38 -9.79 8.16
CA ALA A 41 -4.53 -9.06 6.90
C ALA A 41 -3.63 -9.66 5.82
N TYR A 42 -4.15 -9.75 4.60
CA TYR A 42 -3.48 -10.30 3.44
C TYR A 42 -3.79 -9.46 2.21
N VAL A 43 -2.81 -9.21 1.34
CA VAL A 43 -3.05 -8.60 0.04
C VAL A 43 -2.87 -9.62 -1.08
N GLY A 44 -3.96 -9.89 -1.80
CA GLY A 44 -3.92 -10.67 -3.04
C GLY A 44 -3.77 -9.73 -4.23
N ARG A 45 -2.77 -9.95 -5.08
CA ARG A 45 -2.48 -9.12 -6.26
C ARG A 45 -1.96 -9.94 -7.43
N PHE A 46 -2.03 -9.39 -8.63
CA PHE A 46 -1.34 -9.97 -9.78
C PHE A 46 0.13 -9.55 -9.79
N GLU A 47 0.98 -10.51 -10.11
CA GLU A 47 2.43 -10.36 -10.25
C GLU A 47 2.89 -11.03 -11.54
N GLU A 48 4.10 -10.71 -11.93
CA GLU A 48 4.75 -11.22 -13.13
C GLU A 48 6.13 -11.74 -12.73
N ASP A 49 6.49 -12.95 -13.15
CA ASP A 49 7.82 -13.49 -12.91
C ASP A 49 8.85 -12.95 -13.93
N LEU A 50 10.09 -13.42 -13.83
CA LEU A 50 11.17 -12.99 -14.72
C LEU A 50 10.97 -13.41 -16.19
N ASP A 51 10.14 -14.43 -16.43
CA ASP A 51 9.82 -14.97 -17.75
C ASP A 51 8.54 -14.36 -18.34
N GLY A 52 7.90 -13.42 -17.63
CA GLY A 52 6.70 -12.71 -18.07
C GLY A 52 5.38 -13.43 -17.75
N TYR A 53 5.41 -14.51 -16.99
CA TYR A 53 4.20 -15.23 -16.60
C TYR A 53 3.46 -14.49 -15.50
N LYS A 54 2.17 -14.21 -15.75
CA LYS A 54 1.30 -13.51 -14.81
C LYS A 54 0.55 -14.49 -13.91
N PHE A 55 0.70 -14.30 -12.61
CA PHE A 55 0.02 -15.11 -11.60
C PHE A 55 -0.57 -14.25 -10.49
N ARG A 56 -1.49 -14.82 -9.71
CA ARG A 56 -2.03 -14.16 -8.51
C ARG A 56 -1.25 -14.65 -7.31
N TYR A 57 -0.67 -13.73 -6.55
CA TYR A 57 0.05 -14.02 -5.32
C TYR A 57 -0.59 -13.31 -4.13
N THR A 58 -0.49 -13.93 -2.95
CA THR A 58 -1.04 -13.40 -1.71
C THR A 58 0.08 -13.17 -0.72
N HIS A 59 0.26 -11.91 -0.31
CA HIS A 59 1.22 -11.52 0.72
C HIS A 59 0.52 -11.35 2.05
N MET A 60 1.19 -11.76 3.13
CA MET A 60 0.76 -11.40 4.48
C MET A 60 1.08 -9.92 4.75
N ILE A 61 0.17 -9.21 5.41
CA ILE A 61 0.37 -7.82 5.81
C ILE A 61 0.69 -7.77 7.30
N GLN A 62 1.92 -7.41 7.63
CA GLN A 62 2.36 -7.28 9.01
C GLN A 62 1.79 -6.02 9.66
N LEU A 63 0.87 -6.19 10.61
CA LEU A 63 0.29 -5.08 11.35
C LEU A 63 1.21 -4.67 12.51
N VAL A 64 1.23 -3.37 12.84
CA VAL A 64 1.97 -2.82 14.00
C VAL A 64 1.41 -3.38 15.32
N SER A 65 0.11 -3.62 15.36
CA SER A 65 -0.60 -4.29 16.44
C SER A 65 -1.76 -5.05 15.83
N ASP A 66 -1.73 -6.36 15.98
CA ASP A 66 -2.71 -7.33 15.48
C ASP A 66 -3.55 -7.95 16.59
N MET A 67 -3.12 -7.84 17.85
CA MET A 67 -3.87 -8.30 19.02
C MET A 67 -4.24 -7.17 19.98
N LYS A 68 -5.43 -7.29 20.58
CA LYS A 68 -5.91 -6.38 21.63
C LYS A 68 -6.77 -7.13 22.64
N HIS A 69 -6.54 -6.87 23.93
CA HIS A 69 -7.27 -7.56 25.00
C HIS A 69 -8.78 -7.31 24.95
N SER A 70 -9.20 -6.05 24.73
CA SER A 70 -10.60 -5.68 24.63
C SER A 70 -10.82 -4.57 23.59
N LEU A 71 -11.93 -4.64 22.86
CA LEU A 71 -12.38 -3.64 21.90
C LEU A 71 -13.78 -3.11 22.25
N THR A 72 -13.79 -1.92 22.84
CA THR A 72 -15.00 -1.15 23.18
C THR A 72 -15.30 -0.01 22.20
N ASN A 73 -14.34 0.35 21.35
CA ASN A 73 -14.38 1.52 20.47
C ASN A 73 -13.80 1.19 19.08
N VAL A 74 -13.27 2.19 18.37
CA VAL A 74 -12.52 2.03 17.12
C VAL A 74 -11.06 1.68 17.39
N TRP A 75 -10.52 0.84 16.54
CA TRP A 75 -9.12 0.53 16.40
C TRP A 75 -8.65 0.93 15.01
N THR A 76 -7.66 1.83 14.95
CA THR A 76 -6.93 2.12 13.71
C THR A 76 -5.78 1.12 13.62
N LEU A 77 -5.88 0.23 12.63
CA LEU A 77 -4.85 -0.76 12.32
C LEU A 77 -3.88 -0.16 11.33
N GLN A 78 -2.59 -0.46 11.52
CA GLN A 78 -1.50 0.18 10.80
C GLN A 78 -0.55 -0.88 10.24
N HIS A 79 -0.15 -0.75 8.99
CA HIS A 79 0.93 -1.49 8.37
C HIS A 79 2.00 -0.51 7.88
N ARG A 80 3.23 -0.65 8.38
CA ARG A 80 4.35 0.16 7.92
C ARG A 80 4.76 -0.31 6.53
N ILE A 81 4.93 0.63 5.61
CA ILE A 81 5.40 0.35 4.25
C ILE A 81 6.93 0.48 4.25
N ASP A 82 7.61 -0.55 4.73
CA ASP A 82 9.06 -0.73 4.63
C ASP A 82 9.43 -1.59 3.41
N MET A 83 10.71 -1.94 3.24
CA MET A 83 11.21 -2.67 2.07
C MET A 83 10.61 -4.08 1.90
N GLU A 84 10.06 -4.68 2.96
CA GLU A 84 9.42 -6.00 2.91
C GLU A 84 7.92 -5.90 2.59
N SER A 85 7.35 -4.69 2.65
CA SER A 85 5.96 -4.46 2.34
C SER A 85 5.66 -4.70 0.85
N PRO A 86 4.56 -5.39 0.51
CA PRO A 86 4.11 -5.50 -0.89
C PRO A 86 3.69 -4.15 -1.47
N PHE A 87 3.48 -3.12 -0.65
CA PHE A 87 3.19 -1.75 -1.09
C PHE A 87 4.44 -0.89 -1.23
N PHE A 88 5.63 -1.43 -0.92
CA PHE A 88 6.87 -0.69 -1.06
C PHE A 88 7.11 -0.27 -2.51
N ASP A 89 7.48 0.99 -2.68
CA ASP A 89 7.76 1.61 -3.97
C ASP A 89 6.59 1.57 -4.98
N LYS A 90 5.36 1.25 -4.56
CA LYS A 90 4.18 1.20 -5.44
C LYS A 90 3.40 2.50 -5.44
N THR A 91 3.02 2.94 -6.64
CA THR A 91 2.06 4.03 -6.87
C THR A 91 0.62 3.54 -6.80
N VAL A 92 -0.36 4.46 -6.80
CA VAL A 92 -1.78 4.11 -6.85
C VAL A 92 -2.11 3.38 -8.16
N GLU A 93 -1.46 3.79 -9.24
CA GLU A 93 -1.56 3.19 -10.56
C GLU A 93 -1.06 1.75 -10.53
N ASP A 94 0.08 1.48 -9.89
CA ASP A 94 0.63 0.12 -9.74
C ASP A 94 -0.31 -0.79 -8.93
N ILE A 95 -0.85 -0.27 -7.82
CA ILE A 95 -1.76 -1.01 -6.94
C ILE A 95 -3.05 -1.38 -7.70
N THR A 96 -3.56 -0.44 -8.50
CA THR A 96 -4.77 -0.61 -9.31
C THR A 96 -4.54 -1.56 -10.48
N ALA A 97 -3.42 -1.42 -11.20
CA ALA A 97 -3.05 -2.30 -12.30
C ALA A 97 -2.89 -3.75 -11.83
N ALA A 98 -2.37 -3.95 -10.62
CA ALA A 98 -2.23 -5.27 -9.99
C ALA A 98 -3.55 -5.86 -9.47
N ARG A 99 -4.69 -5.13 -9.59
CA ARG A 99 -6.02 -5.51 -9.06
C ARG A 99 -5.94 -6.01 -7.62
N SER A 100 -5.22 -5.25 -6.81
CA SER A 100 -4.92 -5.60 -5.41
C SER A 100 -6.21 -5.63 -4.59
N VAL A 101 -6.35 -6.66 -3.74
CA VAL A 101 -7.43 -6.79 -2.76
C VAL A 101 -6.81 -7.05 -1.40
N LEU A 102 -7.03 -6.14 -0.46
CA LEU A 102 -6.64 -6.31 0.94
C LEU A 102 -7.78 -6.98 1.69
N ALA A 103 -7.60 -8.27 2.00
CA ALA A 103 -8.52 -9.05 2.81
C ALA A 103 -8.12 -8.96 4.28
N VAL A 104 -9.08 -8.64 5.13
CA VAL A 104 -8.91 -8.52 6.58
C VAL A 104 -9.88 -9.46 7.28
N SER A 105 -9.40 -10.13 8.33
CA SER A 105 -10.21 -10.93 9.23
C SER A 105 -9.98 -10.49 10.67
N VAL A 106 -11.06 -10.28 11.42
CA VAL A 106 -11.05 -9.97 12.84
C VAL A 106 -11.75 -11.10 13.57
N THR A 107 -11.10 -11.63 14.59
CA THR A 107 -11.67 -12.58 15.53
C THR A 107 -11.71 -11.99 16.94
N GLY A 108 -12.65 -12.44 17.76
CA GLY A 108 -12.72 -12.07 19.17
C GLY A 108 -13.78 -12.90 19.89
N VAL A 109 -13.88 -12.76 21.20
CA VAL A 109 -14.77 -13.54 22.07
C VAL A 109 -15.83 -12.64 22.67
N ASP A 110 -17.09 -13.07 22.57
CA ASP A 110 -18.21 -12.48 23.31
C ASP A 110 -18.07 -12.87 24.79
N PRO A 111 -17.94 -11.92 25.73
CA PRO A 111 -17.75 -12.24 27.14
C PRO A 111 -19.00 -12.84 27.82
N VAL A 112 -20.19 -12.67 27.23
CA VAL A 112 -21.46 -13.15 27.78
C VAL A 112 -21.76 -14.56 27.30
N THR A 113 -21.60 -14.81 26.00
CA THR A 113 -21.90 -16.12 25.40
C THR A 113 -20.69 -17.04 25.32
N GLU A 114 -19.48 -16.51 25.54
CA GLU A 114 -18.19 -17.19 25.35
C GLU A 114 -17.93 -17.68 23.91
N GLU A 115 -18.74 -17.20 22.95
CA GLU A 115 -18.60 -17.57 21.55
C GLU A 115 -17.51 -16.77 20.84
N THR A 116 -16.82 -17.41 19.91
CA THR A 116 -15.89 -16.72 19.01
C THR A 116 -16.66 -16.07 17.85
N LEU A 117 -16.49 -14.77 17.70
CA LEU A 117 -17.02 -13.98 16.60
C LEU A 117 -15.95 -13.76 15.54
N VAL A 118 -16.34 -13.88 14.28
CA VAL A 118 -15.48 -13.63 13.13
C VAL A 118 -16.12 -12.59 12.23
N ARG A 119 -15.34 -11.61 11.78
CA ARG A 119 -15.75 -10.63 10.77
C ARG A 119 -14.65 -10.46 9.75
N THR A 120 -15.02 -10.47 8.48
CA THR A 120 -14.09 -10.27 7.37
C THR A 120 -14.50 -9.04 6.55
N HIS A 121 -13.52 -8.43 5.90
CA HIS A 121 -13.74 -7.32 4.99
C HIS A 121 -12.67 -7.30 3.90
N ASN A 122 -13.08 -6.94 2.69
CA ASN A 122 -12.17 -6.78 1.56
C ASN A 122 -12.16 -5.32 1.13
N PHE A 123 -10.98 -4.73 1.09
CA PHE A 123 -10.74 -3.45 0.47
C PHE A 123 -10.17 -3.66 -0.92
N TYR A 124 -10.79 -3.03 -1.91
CA TYR A 124 -10.31 -3.04 -3.29
C TYR A 124 -9.32 -1.89 -3.51
N SER A 125 -8.59 -1.94 -4.62
CA SER A 125 -7.66 -0.85 -4.98
C SER A 125 -8.32 0.53 -5.02
N THR A 126 -9.61 0.60 -5.36
CA THR A 126 -10.43 1.83 -5.37
C THR A 126 -10.75 2.38 -3.98
N ASP A 127 -10.54 1.59 -2.92
CA ASP A 127 -10.78 2.01 -1.54
C ASP A 127 -9.51 2.61 -0.90
N ILE A 128 -8.37 2.48 -1.57
CA ILE A 128 -7.07 2.98 -1.11
C ILE A 128 -6.90 4.45 -1.51
N MET A 129 -6.81 5.31 -0.51
CA MET A 129 -6.65 6.75 -0.62
C MET A 129 -5.21 7.14 -0.26
N TYR A 130 -4.40 7.40 -1.28
CA TYR A 130 -3.00 7.80 -1.11
C TYR A 130 -2.87 9.29 -0.87
N GLY A 131 -2.05 9.70 0.11
CA GLY A 131 -1.93 11.12 0.48
C GLY A 131 -3.07 11.61 1.36
N TYR A 132 -3.71 10.70 2.10
CA TYR A 132 -4.80 11.00 3.02
C TYR A 132 -4.53 10.34 4.36
N LYS A 133 -5.10 10.91 5.42
CA LYS A 133 -5.23 10.28 6.73
C LYS A 133 -6.68 10.33 7.15
N PHE A 134 -7.06 9.48 8.10
CA PHE A 134 -8.39 9.59 8.67
C PHE A 134 -8.53 10.85 9.56
N VAL A 135 -9.71 11.45 9.53
CA VAL A 135 -10.09 12.51 10.47
C VAL A 135 -10.22 11.91 11.88
N ASP A 136 -9.94 12.71 12.91
CA ASP A 136 -10.22 12.31 14.29
C ASP A 136 -11.73 12.10 14.50
N GLN A 137 -12.09 11.11 15.31
CA GLN A 137 -13.46 10.63 15.48
C GLN A 137 -13.88 10.55 16.94
N VAL A 138 -12.93 10.78 17.86
CA VAL A 138 -13.13 10.54 19.28
C VAL A 138 -13.39 11.88 19.94
N SER A 139 -14.58 12.01 20.53
CA SER A 139 -14.93 13.13 21.38
C SER A 139 -15.02 12.67 22.83
N PHE A 140 -14.75 13.59 23.74
CA PHE A 140 -14.85 13.37 25.18
C PHE A 140 -16.08 14.11 25.71
N GLU A 141 -17.06 13.38 26.23
CA GLU A 141 -18.21 13.98 26.90
C GLU A 141 -18.01 13.89 28.43
N PRO A 142 -17.99 15.03 29.15
CA PRO A 142 -17.96 15.04 30.60
C PRO A 142 -19.24 14.42 31.16
N THR A 143 -19.12 13.50 32.11
CA THR A 143 -20.26 12.97 32.86
C THR A 143 -20.60 13.92 34.01
N GLU A 144 -21.87 14.30 34.11
CA GLU A 144 -22.37 15.19 35.18
C GLU A 144 -22.33 14.54 36.58
N HIS A 145 -22.16 13.21 36.63
CA HIS A 145 -22.10 12.44 37.86
C HIS A 145 -20.66 12.27 38.36
N ARG A 146 -20.40 12.85 39.54
CA ARG A 146 -19.12 12.95 40.26
C ARG A 146 -18.39 11.62 40.55
N THR A 147 -18.94 10.47 40.21
CA THR A 147 -18.33 9.15 40.44
C THR A 147 -17.48 8.65 39.27
N ASP A 148 -17.72 9.09 38.04
CA ASP A 148 -16.90 8.71 36.88
C ASP A 148 -16.01 9.87 36.43
N ILE A 149 -14.85 9.98 37.08
CA ILE A 149 -13.79 10.97 36.79
C ILE A 149 -13.15 10.83 35.38
N ARG A 150 -13.64 9.92 34.53
CA ARG A 150 -13.02 9.57 33.25
C ARG A 150 -13.79 10.04 32.02
N GLY A 151 -14.99 10.63 32.16
CA GLY A 151 -15.87 10.96 31.04
C GLY A 151 -16.18 9.74 30.15
N ILE A 152 -16.99 9.94 29.11
CA ILE A 152 -17.31 8.89 28.14
C ILE A 152 -16.62 9.25 26.81
N LEU A 153 -15.77 8.34 26.32
CA LEU A 153 -15.24 8.42 24.95
C LEU A 153 -16.36 8.07 23.99
N LYS A 154 -16.76 9.03 23.16
CA LYS A 154 -17.79 8.85 22.16
C LYS A 154 -17.17 8.90 20.78
N VAL A 155 -17.36 7.81 20.04
CA VAL A 155 -16.91 7.68 18.66
C VAL A 155 -18.06 7.98 17.72
N ASP A 156 -17.84 8.87 16.77
CA ASP A 156 -18.77 9.07 15.67
C ASP A 156 -18.59 8.02 14.57
N TYR A 157 -19.35 6.93 14.66
CA TYR A 157 -19.27 5.88 13.65
C TYR A 157 -19.81 6.27 12.26
N ALA A 158 -20.57 7.37 12.14
CA ALA A 158 -21.03 7.84 10.83
C ALA A 158 -19.85 8.36 9.99
N HIS A 159 -18.86 8.95 10.64
CA HIS A 159 -17.68 9.52 10.00
C HIS A 159 -16.46 8.59 10.05
N LEU A 160 -16.62 7.30 10.38
CA LEU A 160 -15.50 6.35 10.53
C LEU A 160 -14.52 6.35 9.35
N SER A 161 -15.07 6.58 8.15
CA SER A 161 -14.38 6.63 6.86
C SER A 161 -13.96 8.05 6.42
N ALA A 162 -14.21 9.09 7.22
CA ALA A 162 -13.87 10.46 6.88
C ALA A 162 -12.35 10.62 6.84
N VAL A 163 -11.86 11.24 5.76
CA VAL A 163 -10.45 11.42 5.48
C VAL A 163 -10.14 12.88 5.15
N GLU A 164 -8.91 13.30 5.43
CA GLU A 164 -8.37 14.59 5.05
C GLU A 164 -6.98 14.44 4.41
N PRO A 165 -6.57 15.35 3.51
CA PRO A 165 -5.25 15.29 2.88
C PRO A 165 -4.12 15.25 3.91
N ALA A 166 -3.14 14.38 3.69
CA ALA A 166 -1.92 14.28 4.49
C ALA A 166 -0.75 13.84 3.60
N PRO A 167 0.37 14.58 3.57
CA PRO A 167 1.44 14.29 2.63
C PRO A 167 2.06 12.91 2.88
N VAL A 168 2.40 12.23 1.78
CA VAL A 168 3.24 11.02 1.81
C VAL A 168 4.63 11.40 1.33
N TYR A 169 5.65 11.03 2.12
CA TYR A 169 7.05 11.26 1.82
C TYR A 169 7.85 9.99 2.06
N TYR A 170 8.68 9.59 1.09
CA TYR A 170 9.63 8.49 1.25
C TYR A 170 11.02 9.06 1.54
N PRO A 171 11.60 8.79 2.72
CA PRO A 171 12.95 9.27 3.05
C PRO A 171 14.00 8.92 2.00
N ASP A 172 13.91 7.71 1.44
CA ASP A 172 14.94 7.14 0.57
C ASP A 172 14.76 7.48 -0.93
N ARG A 173 13.65 8.11 -1.33
CA ARG A 173 13.47 8.53 -2.74
C ARG A 173 14.19 9.84 -3.08
N VAL A 174 14.57 10.65 -2.08
CA VAL A 174 15.25 11.94 -2.32
C VAL A 174 16.74 11.79 -2.64
N SER A 175 17.38 10.67 -2.27
CA SER A 175 18.79 10.44 -2.58
C SER A 175 19.05 9.98 -4.02
N LYS A 176 18.07 9.39 -4.71
CA LYS A 176 18.27 8.86 -6.08
C LYS A 176 17.92 9.86 -7.19
N ALA A 177 17.12 10.89 -6.89
CA ALA A 177 16.74 11.92 -7.86
C ALA A 177 17.85 12.98 -8.10
N ALA A 178 18.84 13.07 -7.21
CA ALA A 178 19.95 14.02 -7.33
C ALA A 178 21.06 13.56 -8.31
N ASP A 179 21.03 12.31 -8.77
CA ASP A 179 22.05 11.71 -9.64
C ASP A 179 21.62 11.61 -11.13
N LEU A 180 20.50 12.21 -11.52
CA LEU A 180 20.14 12.34 -12.94
C LEU A 180 21.05 13.40 -13.59
N PRO A 181 21.83 13.07 -14.65
CA PRO A 181 22.61 14.05 -15.35
C PRO A 181 21.67 15.10 -15.93
N THR A 182 21.88 16.36 -15.56
CA THR A 182 21.21 17.48 -16.22
C THR A 182 21.68 17.47 -17.68
N GLU A 183 20.75 17.18 -18.60
CA GLU A 183 20.95 17.39 -20.02
C GLU A 183 21.43 18.83 -20.23
N LYS A 184 22.71 18.98 -20.59
CA LYS A 184 23.24 20.25 -21.06
C LYS A 184 22.51 20.59 -22.35
N THR A 185 21.62 21.57 -22.24
CA THR A 185 20.99 22.26 -23.36
C THR A 185 22.09 22.76 -24.28
N ALA A 186 22.13 22.25 -25.51
CA ALA A 186 23.01 22.74 -26.55
C ALA A 186 22.58 24.16 -26.93
N SER A 187 23.32 25.16 -26.43
CA SER A 187 23.29 26.52 -26.96
C SER A 187 24.17 26.57 -28.20
N SER A 188 23.54 26.77 -29.35
CA SER A 188 24.18 27.28 -30.56
C SER A 188 24.93 28.56 -30.25
N ASP A 189 26.20 28.64 -30.63
CA ASP A 189 26.88 29.84 -31.16
C ASP A 189 28.40 29.57 -31.25
N ASN A 190 28.92 29.32 -32.46
CA ASN A 190 29.94 30.21 -33.03
C ASN A 190 30.23 29.93 -34.51
N LYS A 191 30.37 31.01 -35.28
CA LYS A 191 30.76 31.04 -36.69
C LYS A 191 32.30 31.17 -36.83
N SER A 192 32.83 30.37 -37.77
CA SER A 192 33.96 30.59 -38.69
C SER A 192 35.35 31.01 -38.18
N SER A 193 36.36 30.19 -38.53
CA SER A 193 37.53 30.64 -39.30
C SER A 193 38.17 29.49 -40.08
N ILE A 194 38.61 29.80 -41.30
CA ILE A 194 39.02 28.96 -42.43
C ILE A 194 40.52 28.61 -42.37
N ALA A 195 40.93 27.38 -42.73
CA ALA A 195 42.12 27.12 -43.56
C ALA A 195 42.24 25.64 -44.05
N ASN A 196 42.11 25.46 -45.38
CA ASN A 196 42.91 24.63 -46.32
C ASN A 196 43.05 23.07 -46.21
N ASN A 197 42.17 22.34 -46.95
CA ASN A 197 42.38 21.39 -48.09
C ASN A 197 43.67 20.50 -48.25
N PRO A 198 43.68 19.42 -49.09
CA PRO A 198 42.66 18.41 -49.52
C PRO A 198 43.26 16.95 -49.68
N PRO A 199 42.77 16.04 -50.56
CA PRO A 199 41.77 14.99 -50.33
C PRO A 199 42.29 13.53 -50.53
N MET A 200 41.52 12.50 -50.17
CA MET A 200 41.36 11.27 -50.98
C MET A 200 40.18 10.40 -50.50
N SER A 201 39.54 9.74 -51.47
CA SER A 201 38.35 8.87 -51.37
C SER A 201 38.72 7.47 -51.93
N PRO A 202 37.79 6.53 -52.22
CA PRO A 202 37.15 5.55 -51.33
C PRO A 202 37.48 4.07 -51.71
N GLY A 203 37.15 3.10 -50.86
CA GLY A 203 37.03 1.67 -51.24
C GLY A 203 36.27 0.91 -50.15
N GLU A 204 35.02 0.51 -50.35
CA GLU A 204 34.48 -0.65 -51.09
C GLU A 204 34.68 -2.04 -50.43
N LYS A 205 33.51 -2.65 -50.14
CA LYS A 205 33.09 -4.07 -50.30
C LYS A 205 33.06 -5.02 -49.07
N GLU A 206 31.80 -5.33 -48.74
CA GLU A 206 31.16 -6.54 -48.17
C GLU A 206 31.67 -7.91 -48.72
N PRO A 207 31.01 -9.06 -48.45
CA PRO A 207 30.62 -9.72 -47.18
C PRO A 207 31.06 -11.21 -47.19
N LEU A 208 30.73 -12.04 -46.18
CA LEU A 208 30.55 -13.49 -46.40
C LEU A 208 29.69 -14.16 -45.32
N SER A 209 28.78 -14.98 -45.86
CA SER A 209 27.74 -15.84 -45.31
C SER A 209 28.22 -17.18 -44.73
N SER A 210 27.40 -17.80 -43.87
CA SER A 210 26.98 -19.23 -43.92
C SER A 210 26.08 -19.53 -42.70
N GLU A 211 24.78 -19.75 -42.85
CA GLU A 211 24.11 -21.06 -43.05
C GLU A 211 24.42 -22.15 -42.01
N GLY A 212 23.37 -22.75 -41.43
CA GLY A 212 23.49 -24.00 -40.68
C GLY A 212 22.30 -24.38 -39.79
N ASN A 213 21.25 -24.93 -40.39
CA ASN A 213 20.12 -25.63 -39.76
C ASN A 213 20.52 -26.66 -38.68
N LYS A 214 19.66 -26.85 -37.65
CA LYS A 214 19.04 -28.15 -37.31
C LYS A 214 18.02 -28.07 -36.15
N THR A 215 16.83 -28.55 -36.45
CA THR A 215 15.71 -28.97 -35.60
C THR A 215 16.07 -30.18 -34.72
N TYR A 216 15.42 -30.37 -33.55
CA TYR A 216 14.78 -31.63 -33.10
C TYR A 216 13.98 -31.49 -31.77
N ASN A 217 12.72 -31.96 -31.84
CA ASN A 217 11.89 -32.72 -30.88
C ASN A 217 11.41 -32.18 -29.52
N THR A 218 10.09 -31.91 -29.49
CA THR A 218 9.00 -32.59 -28.75
C THR A 218 9.30 -33.32 -27.43
N PHE A 219 8.61 -32.89 -26.37
CA PHE A 219 8.13 -33.76 -25.28
C PHE A 219 6.70 -33.36 -24.88
N GLU A 220 5.78 -34.32 -25.04
CA GLU A 220 4.50 -34.37 -24.33
C GLU A 220 4.75 -34.70 -22.85
N GLN A 221 4.00 -34.09 -21.94
CA GLN A 221 3.74 -34.66 -20.62
C GLN A 221 2.27 -34.53 -20.25
N GLN A 222 1.81 -35.62 -19.65
CA GLN A 222 0.49 -35.95 -19.14
C GLN A 222 0.06 -35.08 -17.96
#